data_AF-A0A9X4KR05-F1
#
_entry.id   AF-A0A9X4KR05-F1
#
_cell.length_a   1.000
_cell.length_b   1.000
_cell.length_c   1.000
_cell.angle_alpha   90.00
_cell.angle_beta   90.00
_cell.angle_gamma   90.00
#
_symmetry.space_group_name_H-M   'P 1'
#
loop_
_entity.id
_entity.type
_entity.pdbx_description
1 polymer ?
#
loop_
_entity_poly.entity_id
_entity_poly.type
_entity_poly.pdbx_seq_one_letter_code
_entity_poly.pdbx_strand_id
1 'polypeptide(L)'
;MHQLEKLGIRADEIGTVILSHFHADHIAGARDFPNARFLYPEAAYAPLRRLGPFRSTRAGFLPGLLPDGFADQASPIERTAAWTPLPGPSPLSGGWDLLGDGSLIAVSLPGHAAGQIGLLLYASEGPTRCLLCADAAWSSLALRENRPPHPAAGIVMDDRRAYRDTFAQLRRWQAADPALVIVPSHCREFFPIDDREVP
;
A
#
# COMPACT_ATOMS: atom_id res chain seq x y z
N MET A 1 12.55 8.36 9.37
CA MET A 1 13.96 8.04 9.69
C MET A 1 14.17 7.44 11.07
N HIS A 2 13.70 8.08 12.15
CA HIS A 2 13.94 7.61 13.53
C HIS A 2 13.59 6.13 13.81
N GLN A 3 12.54 5.58 13.18
CA GLN A 3 12.17 4.17 13.35
C GLN A 3 13.19 3.18 12.73
N LEU A 4 13.83 3.54 11.60
CA LEU A 4 14.89 2.71 11.01
C LEU A 4 16.16 2.78 11.86
N GLU A 5 16.49 3.96 12.36
CA GLU A 5 17.63 4.16 13.27
C GLU A 5 17.50 3.34 14.55
N LYS A 6 16.28 3.26 15.14
CA LYS A 6 16.00 2.38 16.28
C LYS A 6 16.28 0.90 15.99
N LEU A 7 16.15 0.48 14.73
CA LEU A 7 16.45 -0.88 14.26
C LEU A 7 17.91 -1.04 13.80
N GLY A 8 18.73 0.01 13.87
CA GLY A 8 20.11 0.00 13.39
C GLY A 8 20.24 -0.02 11.87
N ILE A 9 19.18 0.33 11.13
CA ILE A 9 19.15 0.35 9.67
C ILE A 9 19.33 1.79 9.19
N ARG A 10 20.31 2.04 8.32
CA ARG A 10 20.50 3.35 7.70
C ARG A 10 19.60 3.50 6.48
N ALA A 11 19.14 4.72 6.23
CA ALA A 11 18.25 5.00 5.11
C ALA A 11 18.90 4.71 3.74
N ASP A 12 20.22 4.83 3.65
CA ASP A 12 20.99 4.57 2.43
C ASP A 12 21.29 3.08 2.19
N GLU A 13 20.96 2.21 3.15
CA GLU A 13 20.95 0.74 2.98
C GLU A 13 19.66 0.22 2.36
N ILE A 14 18.61 1.06 2.28
CA ILE A 14 17.35 0.68 1.66
C ILE A 14 17.51 0.66 0.13
N GLY A 15 17.55 -0.53 -0.45
CA GLY A 15 17.72 -0.72 -1.90
C GLY A 15 16.44 -0.55 -2.72
N THR A 16 15.27 -0.79 -2.12
CA THR A 16 13.97 -0.72 -2.82
C THR A 16 12.90 -0.14 -1.91
N VAL A 17 12.11 0.79 -2.45
CA VAL A 17 10.89 1.34 -1.83
C VAL A 17 9.71 1.04 -2.74
N ILE A 18 8.68 0.39 -2.19
CA ILE A 18 7.45 0.08 -2.94
C ILE A 18 6.37 1.07 -2.50
N LEU A 19 5.83 1.83 -3.45
CA LEU A 19 4.78 2.81 -3.21
C LEU A 19 3.43 2.16 -3.46
N SER A 20 2.59 2.08 -2.41
CA SER A 20 1.23 1.54 -2.51
C SER A 20 0.36 2.40 -3.42
N HIS A 21 0.50 3.72 -3.29
CA HIS A 21 -0.12 4.77 -4.09
C HIS A 21 0.58 6.11 -3.79
N PHE A 22 0.08 7.21 -4.36
CA PHE A 22 0.75 8.53 -4.35
C PHE A 22 0.06 9.59 -3.48
N HIS A 23 -0.71 9.20 -2.47
CA HIS A 23 -1.16 10.16 -1.46
C HIS A 23 0.01 10.63 -0.61
N ALA A 24 -0.05 11.90 -0.18
CA ALA A 24 1.06 12.60 0.47
C ALA A 24 1.62 11.84 1.68
N ASP A 25 0.78 11.27 2.51
CA ASP A 25 1.16 10.50 3.71
C ASP A 25 1.86 9.17 3.40
N HIS A 26 1.76 8.67 2.17
CA HIS A 26 2.44 7.45 1.70
C HIS A 26 3.75 7.73 0.95
N ILE A 27 3.98 8.98 0.51
CA ILE A 27 5.18 9.37 -0.24
C ILE A 27 6.02 10.43 0.48
N ALA A 28 5.58 10.98 1.61
CA ALA A 28 6.26 12.09 2.28
C ALA A 28 7.71 11.79 2.67
N GLY A 29 8.03 10.54 2.99
CA GLY A 29 9.38 10.09 3.31
C GLY A 29 10.20 9.60 2.12
N ALA A 30 9.69 9.66 0.88
CA ALA A 30 10.36 9.08 -0.28
C ALA A 30 11.76 9.69 -0.53
N ARG A 31 11.93 11.00 -0.24
CA ARG A 31 13.20 11.71 -0.36
C ARG A 31 14.28 11.24 0.61
N ASP A 32 13.92 10.54 1.66
CA ASP A 32 14.87 10.12 2.69
C ASP A 32 15.70 8.88 2.26
N PHE A 33 15.39 8.26 1.12
CA PHE A 33 16.01 7.02 0.63
C PHE A 33 16.83 7.26 -0.65
N PRO A 34 18.04 7.82 -0.56
CA PRO A 34 18.79 8.32 -1.72
C PRO A 34 19.28 7.22 -2.67
N ASN A 35 19.43 5.99 -2.19
CA ASN A 35 19.93 4.84 -2.96
C ASN A 35 18.81 3.90 -3.42
N ALA A 36 17.56 4.18 -3.05
CA ALA A 36 16.47 3.26 -3.31
C ALA A 36 15.99 3.32 -4.77
N ARG A 37 15.66 2.16 -5.32
CA ARG A 37 14.80 2.06 -6.51
C ARG A 37 13.35 2.10 -6.07
N PHE A 38 12.51 2.82 -6.80
CA PHE A 38 11.10 2.94 -6.48
C PHE A 38 10.26 2.02 -7.37
N LEU A 39 9.43 1.19 -6.77
CA LEU A 39 8.44 0.39 -7.49
C LEU A 39 7.04 0.98 -7.23
N TYR A 40 6.26 1.13 -8.29
CA TYR A 40 4.91 1.68 -8.19
C TYR A 40 4.00 1.08 -9.26
N PRO A 41 2.68 1.05 -9.04
CA PRO A 41 1.73 0.65 -10.08
C PRO A 41 1.60 1.74 -11.17
N GLU A 42 1.73 1.39 -12.45
CA GLU A 42 1.72 2.35 -13.59
C GLU A 42 0.49 3.27 -13.52
N ALA A 43 -0.68 2.70 -13.20
CA ALA A 43 -1.94 3.42 -13.10
C ALA A 43 -1.96 4.51 -12.00
N ALA A 44 -1.08 4.42 -10.99
CA ALA A 44 -1.02 5.43 -9.92
C ALA A 44 -0.20 6.66 -10.31
N TYR A 45 0.80 6.52 -11.19
CA TYR A 45 1.67 7.62 -11.58
C TYR A 45 1.30 8.25 -12.93
N ALA A 46 0.78 7.46 -13.89
CA ALA A 46 0.45 7.95 -15.22
C ALA A 46 -0.51 9.16 -15.24
N PRO A 47 -1.57 9.22 -14.39
CA PRO A 47 -2.43 10.41 -14.31
C PRO A 47 -1.68 11.63 -13.77
N LEU A 48 -0.80 11.44 -12.77
CA LEU A 48 -0.07 12.53 -12.11
C LEU A 48 0.90 13.24 -13.06
N ARG A 49 1.50 12.52 -14.01
CA ARG A 49 2.36 13.10 -15.06
C ARG A 49 1.62 14.09 -15.97
N ARG A 50 0.29 14.05 -15.99
CA ARG A 50 -0.56 14.86 -16.89
C ARG A 50 -1.34 15.95 -16.14
N LEU A 51 -1.27 16.01 -14.81
CA LEU A 51 -2.03 16.94 -13.99
C LEU A 51 -1.20 18.19 -13.62
N GLY A 52 -1.81 19.36 -13.75
CA GLY A 52 -1.25 20.61 -13.20
C GLY A 52 -1.38 20.67 -11.67
N PRO A 53 -0.59 21.52 -10.99
CA PRO A 53 -0.38 21.48 -9.53
C PRO A 53 -1.67 21.50 -8.70
N PHE A 54 -2.67 22.30 -9.09
CA PHE A 54 -3.95 22.39 -8.37
C PHE A 54 -4.81 21.12 -8.42
N ARG A 55 -4.75 20.35 -9.52
CA ARG A 55 -5.53 19.09 -9.62
C ARG A 55 -4.82 17.96 -8.89
N SER A 56 -3.50 17.97 -8.85
CA SER A 56 -2.74 16.95 -8.14
C SER A 56 -2.96 17.01 -6.63
N THR A 57 -3.02 18.21 -6.03
CA THR A 57 -3.31 18.37 -4.59
C THR A 57 -4.72 17.90 -4.21
N ARG A 58 -5.72 18.08 -5.09
CA ARG A 58 -7.08 17.56 -4.84
C ARG A 58 -7.19 16.04 -4.96
N ALA A 59 -6.24 15.40 -5.66
CA ALA A 59 -6.09 13.95 -5.73
C ALA A 59 -5.16 13.39 -4.65
N GLY A 60 -4.93 14.14 -3.56
CA GLY A 60 -4.07 13.73 -2.45
C GLY A 60 -2.57 13.77 -2.73
N PHE A 61 -2.14 14.13 -3.95
CA PHE A 61 -0.72 14.25 -4.31
C PHE A 61 -0.21 15.66 -4.06
N LEU A 62 0.80 15.81 -3.21
CA LEU A 62 1.49 17.09 -3.02
C LEU A 62 2.73 17.15 -3.93
N PRO A 63 2.77 18.07 -4.92
CA PRO A 63 3.95 18.26 -5.75
C PRO A 63 5.18 18.57 -4.88
N GLY A 64 6.30 17.88 -5.13
CA GLY A 64 7.57 18.09 -4.41
C GLY A 64 7.92 17.02 -3.36
N LEU A 65 7.01 16.10 -3.02
CA LEU A 65 7.32 15.02 -2.08
C LEU A 65 8.20 13.90 -2.66
N LEU A 66 8.20 13.74 -3.99
CA LEU A 66 9.04 12.75 -4.65
C LEU A 66 10.49 13.27 -4.79
N PRO A 67 11.50 12.37 -4.74
CA PRO A 67 12.89 12.69 -5.05
C PRO A 67 13.08 13.42 -6.38
N ASP A 68 14.12 14.24 -6.45
CA ASP A 68 14.55 14.80 -7.72
C ASP A 68 15.09 13.66 -8.60
N GLY A 69 14.71 13.63 -9.88
CA GLY A 69 15.03 12.50 -10.75
C GLY A 69 14.27 11.20 -10.42
N PHE A 70 13.16 11.26 -9.67
CA PHE A 70 12.33 10.08 -9.35
C PHE A 70 12.07 9.19 -10.57
N ALA A 71 11.80 9.77 -11.74
CA ALA A 71 11.54 9.00 -12.96
C ALA A 71 12.72 8.11 -13.41
N ASP A 72 13.96 8.45 -13.07
CA ASP A 72 15.16 7.69 -13.42
C ASP A 72 15.39 6.50 -12.47
N GLN A 73 14.91 6.62 -11.23
CA GLN A 73 15.05 5.60 -10.18
C GLN A 73 13.78 4.78 -9.95
N ALA A 74 12.68 5.14 -10.61
CA ALA A 74 11.39 4.51 -10.43
C ALA A 74 10.98 3.64 -11.62
N SER A 75 10.37 2.50 -11.36
CA SER A 75 9.90 1.56 -12.37
C SER A 75 8.47 1.10 -12.09
N PRO A 76 7.59 1.10 -13.09
CA PRO A 76 6.28 0.48 -12.96
C PRO A 76 6.40 -1.01 -12.66
N ILE A 77 5.67 -1.49 -11.67
CA ILE A 77 5.67 -2.90 -11.24
C ILE A 77 5.31 -3.83 -12.39
N GLU A 78 4.38 -3.42 -13.24
CA GLU A 78 3.91 -4.16 -14.41
C GLU A 78 5.03 -4.45 -15.43
N ARG A 79 6.13 -3.70 -15.38
CA ARG A 79 7.30 -3.89 -16.26
C ARG A 79 8.40 -4.72 -15.63
N THR A 80 8.37 -4.91 -14.31
CA THR A 80 9.44 -5.58 -13.56
C THR A 80 8.99 -6.92 -12.97
N ALA A 81 7.69 -7.17 -12.88
CA ALA A 81 7.11 -8.33 -12.22
C ALA A 81 6.00 -8.96 -13.05
N ALA A 82 5.87 -10.29 -12.97
CA ALA A 82 4.82 -11.03 -13.65
C ALA A 82 3.52 -11.04 -12.85
N TRP A 83 2.38 -10.96 -13.54
CA TRP A 83 1.08 -11.16 -12.89
C TRP A 83 0.93 -12.61 -12.43
N THR A 84 0.44 -12.79 -11.22
CA THR A 84 0.23 -14.10 -10.60
C THR A 84 -1.12 -14.13 -9.87
N PRO A 85 -1.83 -15.28 -9.88
CA PRO A 85 -2.98 -15.48 -8.99
C PRO A 85 -2.54 -15.47 -7.52
N LEU A 86 -3.47 -15.10 -6.64
CA LEU A 86 -3.20 -15.08 -5.21
C LEU A 86 -3.38 -16.48 -4.59
N PRO A 87 -2.60 -16.81 -3.56
CA PRO A 87 -2.71 -18.10 -2.87
C PRO A 87 -4.02 -18.22 -2.09
N GLY A 88 -4.43 -19.46 -1.83
CA GLY A 88 -5.57 -19.78 -0.97
C GLY A 88 -6.93 -19.37 -1.58
N PRO A 89 -7.97 -19.19 -0.75
CA PRO A 89 -9.33 -18.91 -1.21
C PRO A 89 -9.53 -17.42 -1.57
N SER A 90 -8.52 -16.76 -2.14
CA SER A 90 -8.57 -15.33 -2.42
C SER A 90 -9.67 -14.99 -3.42
N PRO A 91 -10.57 -14.04 -3.10
CA PRO A 91 -11.59 -13.57 -4.03
C PRO A 91 -11.09 -12.44 -4.95
N LEU A 92 -9.85 -11.95 -4.75
CA LEU A 92 -9.26 -10.87 -5.52
C LEU A 92 -8.67 -11.38 -6.85
N SER A 93 -8.52 -10.49 -7.82
CA SER A 93 -8.13 -10.84 -9.20
C SER A 93 -6.70 -11.40 -9.34
N GLY A 94 -5.79 -11.05 -8.43
CA GLY A 94 -4.36 -11.33 -8.59
C GLY A 94 -3.48 -10.18 -8.11
N GLY A 95 -2.19 -10.33 -8.36
CA GLY A 95 -1.18 -9.31 -8.13
C GLY A 95 0.08 -9.55 -8.95
N TRP A 96 1.14 -8.81 -8.67
CA TRP A 96 2.43 -8.97 -9.32
C TRP A 96 3.46 -9.55 -8.35
N ASP A 97 4.11 -10.65 -8.73
CA ASP A 97 5.15 -11.28 -7.94
C ASP A 97 6.46 -10.51 -8.07
N LEU A 98 6.81 -9.74 -7.03
CA LEU A 98 7.92 -8.79 -7.09
C LEU A 98 9.29 -9.47 -7.01
N LEU A 99 9.35 -10.69 -6.46
CA LEU A 99 10.59 -11.45 -6.29
C LEU A 99 10.64 -12.69 -7.20
N GLY A 100 9.52 -13.10 -7.77
CA GLY A 100 9.41 -14.23 -8.70
C GLY A 100 9.35 -15.59 -8.01
N ASP A 101 9.37 -15.63 -6.67
CA ASP A 101 9.28 -16.82 -5.83
C ASP A 101 7.95 -16.92 -5.06
N GLY A 102 7.04 -15.97 -5.29
CA GLY A 102 5.74 -15.87 -4.64
C GLY A 102 5.77 -15.35 -3.21
N SER A 103 6.94 -14.99 -2.65
CA SER A 103 7.07 -14.56 -1.24
C SER A 103 6.63 -13.11 -1.00
N LEU A 104 6.63 -12.27 -2.03
CA LEU A 104 6.18 -10.89 -1.98
C LEU A 104 5.37 -10.54 -3.23
N ILE A 105 4.06 -10.37 -3.04
CA ILE A 105 3.12 -10.08 -4.13
C ILE A 105 2.49 -8.70 -3.93
N ALA A 106 2.62 -7.82 -4.91
CA ALA A 106 1.86 -6.57 -5.00
C ALA A 106 0.43 -6.85 -5.44
N VAL A 107 -0.52 -6.83 -4.51
CA VAL A 107 -1.93 -7.15 -4.74
C VAL A 107 -2.67 -5.91 -5.24
N SER A 108 -3.40 -6.03 -6.35
CA SER A 108 -4.25 -4.94 -6.85
C SER A 108 -5.44 -4.70 -5.91
N LEU A 109 -5.55 -3.50 -5.34
CA LEU A 109 -6.58 -3.11 -4.37
C LEU A 109 -7.25 -1.78 -4.77
N PRO A 110 -8.03 -1.75 -5.87
CA PRO A 110 -8.55 -0.52 -6.44
C PRO A 110 -9.60 0.17 -5.56
N GLY A 111 -9.71 1.48 -5.72
CA GLY A 111 -10.84 2.28 -5.28
C GLY A 111 -10.49 3.46 -4.37
N HIS A 112 -9.49 3.31 -3.49
CA HIS A 112 -9.04 4.43 -2.65
C HIS A 112 -8.23 5.43 -3.49
N ALA A 113 -7.16 4.98 -4.13
CA ALA A 113 -6.40 5.77 -5.09
C ALA A 113 -6.27 5.02 -6.41
N ALA A 114 -6.09 5.77 -7.51
CA ALA A 114 -5.84 5.19 -8.82
C ALA A 114 -4.62 4.26 -8.75
N GLY A 115 -4.80 3.02 -9.21
CA GLY A 115 -3.73 2.02 -9.22
C GLY A 115 -3.30 1.49 -7.85
N GLN A 116 -4.00 1.77 -6.75
CA GLN A 116 -3.55 1.33 -5.42
C GLN A 116 -3.26 -0.18 -5.34
N ILE A 117 -2.15 -0.51 -4.70
CA ILE A 117 -1.77 -1.88 -4.35
C ILE A 117 -1.65 -2.06 -2.83
N GLY A 118 -1.77 -3.32 -2.38
CA GLY A 118 -1.27 -3.80 -1.09
C GLY A 118 -0.10 -4.78 -1.28
N LEU A 119 0.54 -5.20 -0.20
CA LEU A 119 1.63 -6.17 -0.23
C LEU A 119 1.25 -7.43 0.55
N LEU A 120 1.21 -8.57 -0.14
CA LEU A 120 1.06 -9.88 0.48
C LEU A 120 2.45 -10.46 0.75
N LEU A 121 2.69 -10.81 2.01
CA LEU A 121 3.94 -11.32 2.56
C LEU A 121 3.67 -12.62 3.32
N TYR A 122 4.67 -13.48 3.40
CA TYR A 122 4.64 -14.68 4.23
C TYR A 122 5.47 -14.45 5.48
N ALA A 123 4.95 -14.86 6.63
CA ALA A 123 5.75 -14.88 7.84
C ALA A 123 6.94 -15.85 7.64
N SER A 124 8.10 -15.50 8.18
CA SER A 124 9.30 -16.35 8.13
C SER A 124 9.08 -17.68 8.85
N GLU A 125 8.11 -17.75 9.76
CA GLU A 125 7.73 -18.96 10.49
C GLU A 125 6.20 -19.14 10.50
N GLY A 126 5.77 -20.38 10.26
CA GLY A 126 4.36 -20.77 10.28
C GLY A 126 3.58 -20.46 9.00
N PRO A 127 2.29 -20.83 8.94
CA PRO A 127 1.46 -20.68 7.75
C PRO A 127 0.91 -19.26 7.56
N THR A 128 1.24 -18.33 8.45
CA THR A 128 0.64 -16.99 8.51
C THR A 128 1.06 -16.15 7.32
N ARG A 129 0.08 -15.51 6.71
CA ARG A 129 0.26 -14.57 5.59
C ARG A 129 -0.20 -13.20 6.05
N CYS A 130 0.56 -12.17 5.72
CA CYS A 130 0.24 -10.80 6.05
C CYS A 130 -0.06 -10.02 4.77
N LEU A 131 -1.25 -9.42 4.66
CA LEU A 131 -1.59 -8.46 3.63
C LEU A 131 -1.55 -7.05 4.21
N LEU A 132 -0.49 -6.30 3.92
CA LEU A 132 -0.44 -4.87 4.13
C LEU A 132 -1.37 -4.21 3.10
N CYS A 133 -2.60 -3.89 3.47
CA CYS A 133 -3.65 -3.52 2.50
C CYS A 133 -3.68 -2.02 2.17
N ALA A 134 -2.70 -1.26 2.64
CA ALA A 134 -2.66 0.19 2.56
C ALA A 134 -4.02 0.78 3.00
N ASP A 135 -4.61 1.63 2.17
CA ASP A 135 -5.83 2.37 2.49
C ASP A 135 -7.08 1.70 1.89
N ALA A 136 -6.97 0.43 1.46
CA ALA A 136 -8.12 -0.38 1.03
C ALA A 136 -9.07 -0.70 2.20
N ALA A 137 -8.59 -0.54 3.43
CA ALA A 137 -9.38 -0.46 4.64
C ALA A 137 -8.76 0.60 5.57
N TRP A 138 -9.58 1.19 6.44
CA TRP A 138 -9.06 2.15 7.43
C TRP A 138 -8.50 1.46 8.67
N SER A 139 -9.16 0.39 9.13
CA SER A 139 -8.77 -0.33 10.34
C SER A 139 -9.24 -1.78 10.32
N SER A 140 -8.57 -2.64 11.09
CA SER A 140 -8.99 -4.04 11.28
C SER A 140 -10.38 -4.13 11.89
N LEU A 141 -10.71 -3.19 12.79
CA LEU A 141 -12.05 -3.08 13.36
C LEU A 141 -13.10 -2.81 12.26
N ALA A 142 -12.80 -1.91 11.31
CA ALA A 142 -13.69 -1.64 10.19
C ALA A 142 -13.95 -2.90 9.36
N LEU A 143 -12.91 -3.68 9.07
CA LEU A 143 -13.05 -4.97 8.37
C LEU A 143 -13.89 -5.97 9.18
N ARG A 144 -13.63 -6.13 10.48
CA ARG A 144 -14.37 -7.07 11.34
C ARG A 144 -15.84 -6.71 11.46
N GLU A 145 -16.15 -5.44 11.72
CA GLU A 145 -17.51 -4.95 11.97
C GLU A 145 -18.26 -4.51 10.70
N ASN A 146 -17.66 -4.67 9.53
CA ASN A 146 -18.23 -4.22 8.25
C ASN A 146 -18.59 -2.71 8.26
N ARG A 147 -17.68 -1.87 8.76
CA ARG A 147 -17.85 -0.42 8.84
C ARG A 147 -17.05 0.27 7.73
N PRO A 148 -17.58 0.39 6.49
CA PRO A 148 -16.91 1.17 5.47
C PRO A 148 -16.81 2.64 5.90
N PRO A 149 -15.84 3.40 5.35
CA PRO A 149 -15.69 4.81 5.66
C PRO A 149 -16.96 5.59 5.33
N HIS A 150 -17.23 6.62 6.14
CA HIS A 150 -18.38 7.48 5.94
C HIS A 150 -18.36 8.08 4.51
N PRO A 151 -19.49 8.19 3.79
CA PRO A 151 -19.52 8.68 2.41
C PRO A 151 -18.83 10.03 2.18
N ALA A 152 -18.77 10.88 3.21
CA ALA A 152 -18.07 12.17 3.19
C ALA A 152 -16.53 12.05 3.14
N ALA A 153 -15.94 10.95 3.64
CA ALA A 153 -14.51 10.66 3.47
C ALA A 153 -14.17 10.29 2.00
N GLY A 154 -15.18 9.97 1.18
CA GLY A 154 -15.03 9.63 -0.23
C GLY A 154 -14.79 10.82 -1.17
N ILE A 155 -14.41 12.00 -0.67
CA ILE A 155 -14.03 13.16 -1.49
C ILE A 155 -12.62 13.00 -2.10
N VAL A 156 -11.79 12.14 -1.50
CA VAL A 156 -10.40 11.84 -1.96
C VAL A 156 -10.31 10.44 -2.59
N MET A 157 -11.42 9.70 -2.69
CA MET A 157 -11.43 8.35 -3.27
C MET A 157 -11.55 8.37 -4.79
N ASP A 158 -10.70 7.62 -5.47
CA ASP A 158 -10.69 7.46 -6.93
C ASP A 158 -11.98 6.79 -7.46
N ASP A 159 -12.37 5.65 -6.88
CA ASP A 159 -13.61 4.93 -7.24
C ASP A 159 -14.26 4.29 -6.01
N ARG A 160 -15.39 4.86 -5.58
CA ARG A 160 -16.17 4.40 -4.42
C ARG A 160 -16.80 3.03 -4.62
N ARG A 161 -17.17 2.65 -5.84
CA ARG A 161 -17.72 1.32 -6.12
C ARG A 161 -16.61 0.29 -6.01
N ALA A 162 -15.50 0.50 -6.71
CA ALA A 162 -14.34 -0.36 -6.62
C ALA A 162 -13.86 -0.50 -5.17
N TYR A 163 -13.83 0.60 -4.40
CA TYR A 163 -13.45 0.55 -2.98
C TYR A 163 -14.36 -0.39 -2.17
N ARG A 164 -15.68 -0.28 -2.33
CA ARG A 164 -16.63 -1.16 -1.62
C ARG A 164 -16.47 -2.61 -2.02
N ASP A 165 -16.23 -2.87 -3.31
CA ASP A 165 -16.04 -4.22 -3.83
C ASP A 165 -14.72 -4.82 -3.32
N THR A 166 -13.64 -4.04 -3.29
CA THR A 166 -12.35 -4.40 -2.70
C THR A 166 -12.50 -4.68 -1.20
N PHE A 167 -13.15 -3.80 -0.46
CA PHE A 167 -13.40 -3.96 0.97
C PHE A 167 -14.21 -5.25 1.27
N ALA A 168 -15.26 -5.52 0.51
CA ALA A 168 -16.04 -6.74 0.64
C ALA A 168 -15.21 -8.00 0.31
N GLN A 169 -14.35 -7.94 -0.70
CA GLN A 169 -13.43 -9.03 -1.06
C GLN A 169 -12.41 -9.30 0.05
N LEU A 170 -11.81 -8.26 0.63
CA LEU A 170 -10.87 -8.39 1.76
C LEU A 170 -11.54 -9.08 2.96
N ARG A 171 -12.77 -8.68 3.30
CA ARG A 171 -13.55 -9.34 4.37
C ARG A 171 -13.83 -10.81 4.06
N ARG A 172 -14.23 -11.13 2.83
CA ARG A 172 -14.46 -12.52 2.41
C ARG A 172 -13.19 -13.35 2.48
N TRP A 173 -12.05 -12.79 2.07
CA TRP A 173 -10.77 -13.48 2.15
C TRP A 173 -10.38 -13.77 3.59
N GLN A 174 -10.45 -12.76 4.47
CA GLN A 174 -10.14 -12.93 5.89
C GLN A 174 -11.05 -13.96 6.57
N ALA A 175 -12.32 -14.04 6.20
CA ALA A 175 -13.24 -15.04 6.73
C ALA A 175 -12.96 -16.45 6.20
N ALA A 176 -12.48 -16.58 4.96
CA ALA A 176 -12.20 -17.87 4.32
C ALA A 176 -10.80 -18.41 4.66
N ASP A 177 -9.88 -17.55 5.08
CA ASP A 177 -8.48 -17.90 5.35
C ASP A 177 -8.05 -17.43 6.74
N PRO A 178 -8.18 -18.28 7.78
CA PRO A 178 -7.80 -17.93 9.15
C PRO A 178 -6.31 -17.63 9.32
N ALA A 179 -5.45 -18.04 8.37
CA ALA A 179 -4.02 -17.75 8.40
C ALA A 179 -3.69 -16.38 7.76
N LEU A 180 -4.67 -15.70 7.16
CA LEU A 180 -4.50 -14.36 6.59
C LEU A 180 -4.76 -13.27 7.64
N VAL A 181 -3.72 -12.50 7.91
CA VAL A 181 -3.80 -11.24 8.66
C VAL A 181 -3.82 -10.09 7.67
N ILE A 182 -4.85 -9.24 7.73
CA ILE A 182 -4.94 -8.02 6.93
C ILE A 182 -4.58 -6.83 7.81
N VAL A 183 -3.59 -6.05 7.39
CA VAL A 183 -3.01 -4.92 8.14
C VAL A 183 -3.27 -3.61 7.38
N PRO A 184 -4.21 -2.78 7.86
CA PRO A 184 -4.49 -1.47 7.26
C PRO A 184 -3.55 -0.38 7.77
N SER A 185 -3.28 0.65 6.95
CA SER A 185 -2.36 1.75 7.27
C SER A 185 -2.70 2.52 8.55
N HIS A 186 -4.00 2.75 8.79
CA HIS A 186 -4.47 3.59 9.90
C HIS A 186 -5.02 2.76 11.08
N CYS A 187 -4.43 1.60 11.33
CA CYS A 187 -4.86 0.69 12.39
C CYS A 187 -3.88 0.64 13.58
N ARG A 188 -4.34 1.09 14.75
CA ARG A 188 -3.54 1.05 16.01
C ARG A 188 -3.25 -0.36 16.54
N GLU A 189 -3.97 -1.37 16.06
CA GLU A 189 -3.85 -2.76 16.54
C GLU A 189 -2.49 -3.39 16.25
N PHE A 190 -1.79 -2.92 15.22
CA PHE A 190 -0.50 -3.47 14.78
C PHE A 190 0.69 -2.59 15.11
N PHE A 191 0.48 -1.45 15.79
CA PHE A 191 1.58 -0.69 16.37
C PHE A 191 1.91 -1.31 17.74
N PRO A 192 3.19 -1.53 18.07
CA PRO A 192 3.53 -1.83 19.46
C PRO A 192 3.02 -0.67 20.33
N ILE A 193 2.13 -0.99 21.27
CA ILE A 193 1.70 -0.05 22.32
C ILE A 193 2.85 0.05 23.31
N ASP A 194 3.93 0.71 22.89
CA ASP A 194 4.98 1.20 23.77
C ASP A 194 5.58 2.49 23.20
N ASP A 195 4.70 3.44 22.92
CA ASP A 195 4.99 4.88 22.87
C ASP A 195 3.94 5.59 23.76
N ARG A 196 3.81 5.14 25.01
CA ARG A 196 3.21 6.00 26.04
C ARG A 196 4.10 7.24 26.15
N GLU A 197 3.43 8.38 26.14
CA GLU A 197 3.94 9.75 26.31
C GLU A 197 4.39 10.46 25.03
N VAL A 198 3.41 11.14 24.42
CA VAL A 198 3.63 12.51 23.96
C VAL A 198 2.61 13.38 24.74
N PRO A 199 3.06 14.43 25.45
CA PRO A 199 2.22 15.24 26.35
C PRO A 199 1.09 15.99 25.63
#